data_AF-V9IIW6-F1
#
_entry.id   AF-V9IIW6-F1
#
_cell.length_a   1.000
_cell.length_b   1.000
_cell.length_c   1.000
_cell.angle_alpha   90.00
_cell.angle_beta   90.00
_cell.angle_gamma   90.00
#
_symmetry.space_group_name_H-M   'P 1'
#
loop_
_entity.id
_entity.type
_entity.pdbx_description
1 polymer ?
#
loop_
_entity_poly.entity_id
_entity_poly.type
_entity_poly.pdbx_seq_one_letter_code
_entity_poly.pdbx_strand_id
1 'polypeptide(L)'
;MSENGMQMTEVNIGNSTLTPSNKTNRNTNLTYGIDDVPPWYLCLFMALQHYLTMIGAIVSIPFILTPALCMAEDDPARSYIISTMIFVTGLVTFFQTTIGCRLPLVQGGTISFLVPTLAILSLPQWKCPPPEILNELSSANRTEIWQIRMRELSGAIAVSSLFQVIVGFGGIIGYLLKFITPLTIVPTVSLVGISLFENAADAASKHWGIAAGTILMLTLYSLNTC
;
A
#
# COMPACT_ATOMS: atom_id res chain seq x y z
N MET A 1 4.42 -38.68 -27.57
CA MET A 1 4.08 -38.10 -28.88
C MET A 1 2.57 -37.97 -28.94
N SER A 2 2.04 -36.78 -28.63
CA SER A 2 0.71 -36.31 -28.99
C SER A 2 0.69 -34.82 -28.68
N GLU A 3 0.75 -34.03 -29.74
CA GLU A 3 0.58 -32.59 -29.77
C GLU A 3 -0.83 -32.22 -29.30
N ASN A 4 -0.96 -31.10 -28.57
CA ASN A 4 -2.20 -30.33 -28.57
C ASN A 4 -1.84 -28.85 -28.56
N GLY A 5 -1.93 -28.28 -29.76
CA GLY A 5 -1.58 -26.91 -30.08
C GLY A 5 -2.50 -25.90 -29.39
N MET A 6 -1.86 -24.84 -28.92
CA MET A 6 -2.47 -23.60 -28.46
C MET A 6 -3.11 -22.90 -29.66
N GLN A 7 -4.45 -22.98 -29.81
CA GLN A 7 -5.16 -22.21 -30.83
C GLN A 7 -5.26 -20.75 -30.38
N MET A 8 -4.55 -19.87 -31.10
CA MET A 8 -4.81 -18.44 -31.08
C MET A 8 -6.15 -18.17 -31.77
N THR A 9 -7.11 -17.62 -31.04
CA THR A 9 -8.36 -17.11 -31.60
C THR A 9 -8.07 -15.80 -32.34
N GLU A 10 -8.05 -15.88 -33.66
CA GLU A 10 -8.01 -14.74 -34.58
C GLU A 10 -9.31 -13.92 -34.43
N VAL A 11 -9.20 -12.65 -34.06
CA VAL A 11 -10.32 -11.72 -33.96
C VAL A 11 -10.51 -11.04 -35.32
N ASN A 12 -11.45 -11.55 -36.11
CA ASN A 12 -11.85 -10.94 -37.38
C ASN A 12 -12.85 -9.80 -37.13
N ILE A 13 -12.45 -8.56 -37.45
CA ILE A 13 -13.25 -7.35 -37.30
C ILE A 13 -14.15 -7.21 -38.55
N GLY A 14 -15.41 -7.61 -38.42
CA GLY A 14 -16.42 -7.43 -39.46
C GLY A 14 -17.84 -7.40 -38.90
N ASN A 15 -18.46 -6.22 -38.96
CA ASN A 15 -19.89 -5.93 -38.77
C ASN A 15 -20.52 -6.23 -37.40
N SER A 16 -20.50 -5.23 -36.50
CA SER A 16 -21.40 -5.17 -35.34
C SER A 16 -22.60 -4.26 -35.65
N THR A 17 -23.65 -4.85 -36.19
CA THR A 17 -25.01 -4.31 -36.09
C THR A 17 -25.47 -4.52 -34.65
N LEU A 18 -25.66 -3.44 -33.89
CA LEU A 18 -26.10 -3.46 -32.49
C LEU A 18 -27.55 -3.97 -32.41
N THR A 19 -27.72 -5.28 -32.23
CA THR A 19 -28.93 -5.84 -31.63
C THR A 19 -28.68 -6.00 -30.13
N PRO A 20 -29.67 -5.72 -29.25
CA PRO A 20 -29.48 -5.81 -27.81
C PRO A 20 -29.41 -7.29 -27.44
N SER A 21 -28.19 -7.83 -27.40
CA SER A 21 -27.94 -9.21 -26.99
C SER A 21 -28.25 -9.34 -25.51
N ASN A 22 -29.34 -10.06 -25.28
CA ASN A 22 -29.81 -10.64 -24.04
C ASN A 22 -28.63 -11.00 -23.10
N LYS A 23 -28.66 -10.49 -21.86
CA LYS A 23 -27.62 -10.71 -20.83
C LYS A 23 -27.38 -12.21 -20.65
N THR A 24 -26.38 -12.75 -21.33
CA THR A 24 -25.87 -14.09 -21.10
C THR A 24 -25.17 -14.05 -19.75
N ASN A 25 -25.83 -14.66 -18.77
CA ASN A 25 -25.39 -14.82 -17.40
C ASN A 25 -24.03 -15.56 -17.39
N ARG A 26 -22.92 -14.81 -17.32
CA ARG A 26 -21.64 -15.35 -16.89
C ARG A 26 -21.77 -15.64 -15.40
N ASN A 27 -22.07 -16.89 -15.06
CA ASN A 27 -22.00 -17.41 -13.71
C ASN A 27 -20.53 -17.39 -13.24
N THR A 28 -20.02 -16.23 -12.86
CA THR A 28 -18.93 -16.16 -11.88
C THR A 28 -19.58 -16.35 -10.52
N ASN A 29 -19.21 -17.42 -9.79
CA ASN A 29 -19.67 -17.70 -8.42
C ASN A 29 -19.23 -16.56 -7.46
N LEU A 30 -19.87 -15.41 -7.54
CA LEU A 30 -19.66 -14.25 -6.67
C LEU A 30 -20.88 -14.14 -5.76
N THR A 31 -20.69 -14.39 -4.46
CA THR A 31 -21.76 -14.34 -3.46
C THR A 31 -22.28 -12.91 -3.24
N TYR A 32 -21.48 -11.90 -3.54
CA TYR A 32 -21.84 -10.48 -3.52
C TYR A 32 -21.17 -9.73 -4.67
N GLY A 33 -21.96 -8.99 -5.44
CA GLY A 33 -21.47 -8.00 -6.41
C GLY A 33 -21.04 -6.69 -5.76
N ILE A 34 -20.43 -5.80 -6.55
CA ILE A 34 -19.91 -4.49 -6.08
C ILE A 34 -21.03 -3.55 -5.63
N ASP A 35 -22.20 -3.63 -6.29
CA ASP A 35 -23.37 -2.79 -5.99
C ASP A 35 -24.37 -3.45 -5.03
N ASP A 36 -24.09 -4.68 -4.58
CA ASP A 36 -24.99 -5.42 -3.70
C ASP A 36 -24.83 -4.92 -2.25
N VAL A 37 -25.95 -4.73 -1.55
CA VAL A 37 -25.97 -4.29 -0.15
C VAL A 37 -26.20 -5.51 0.75
N PRO A 38 -25.14 -6.09 1.35
CA PRO A 38 -25.29 -7.19 2.31
C PRO A 38 -26.08 -6.77 3.55
N PRO A 39 -26.68 -7.73 4.28
CA PRO A 39 -27.26 -7.48 5.59
C PRO A 39 -26.29 -6.72 6.50
N TRP A 40 -26.82 -5.78 7.28
CA TRP A 40 -26.04 -4.84 8.09
C TRP A 40 -25.04 -5.52 9.04
N TYR A 41 -25.37 -6.71 9.57
CA TYR A 41 -24.49 -7.47 10.44
C TYR A 41 -23.30 -8.08 9.69
N LEU A 42 -23.51 -8.61 8.48
CA LEU A 42 -22.41 -9.10 7.63
C LEU A 42 -21.51 -7.96 7.19
N CYS A 43 -22.09 -6.80 6.87
CA CYS A 43 -21.34 -5.60 6.53
C CYS A 43 -20.39 -5.19 7.68
N LEU A 44 -20.86 -5.23 8.93
CA LEU A 44 -20.04 -4.92 10.10
C LEU A 44 -18.86 -5.89 10.26
N PHE A 45 -19.09 -7.20 10.15
CA PHE A 45 -18.02 -8.20 10.25
C PHE A 45 -17.01 -8.10 9.11
N MET A 46 -17.49 -7.90 7.88
CA MET A 46 -16.62 -7.72 6.71
C MET A 46 -15.79 -6.44 6.82
N ALA A 47 -16.39 -5.33 7.28
CA ALA A 47 -15.68 -4.07 7.51
C ALA A 47 -14.61 -4.22 8.60
N LEU A 48 -14.92 -4.93 9.69
CA LEU A 48 -13.96 -5.23 10.75
C LEU A 48 -12.79 -6.07 10.22
N GLN A 49 -13.06 -7.12 9.43
CA GLN A 49 -12.02 -7.93 8.80
C GLN A 49 -11.15 -7.09 7.85
N HIS A 50 -11.77 -6.22 7.06
CA HIS A 50 -11.04 -5.36 6.14
C HIS A 50 -10.16 -4.34 6.88
N TYR A 51 -10.67 -3.80 8.00
CA TYR A 51 -9.91 -2.93 8.88
C TYR A 51 -8.70 -3.65 9.51
N LEU A 52 -8.92 -4.84 10.08
CA LEU A 52 -7.87 -5.63 10.74
C LEU A 52 -6.77 -6.09 9.79
N THR A 53 -7.10 -6.33 8.51
CA THR A 53 -6.10 -6.69 7.49
C THR A 53 -5.30 -5.48 7.03
N MET A 54 -5.93 -4.32 6.88
CA MET A 54 -5.26 -3.10 6.38
C MET A 54 -4.46 -2.35 7.46
N ILE A 55 -4.86 -2.42 8.73
CA ILE A 55 -4.20 -1.68 9.81
C ILE A 55 -2.72 -2.06 9.95
N GLY A 56 -2.37 -3.33 9.70
CA GLY A 56 -0.98 -3.80 9.75
C GLY A 56 -0.10 -3.10 8.71
N ALA A 57 -0.60 -2.94 7.48
CA ALA A 57 0.12 -2.25 6.41
C ALA A 57 0.19 -0.72 6.64
N ILE A 58 -0.86 -0.13 7.22
CA ILE A 58 -0.89 1.31 7.53
C ILE A 58 0.13 1.65 8.63
N VAL A 59 0.24 0.81 9.67
CA VAL A 59 1.15 1.03 10.80
C VAL A 59 2.59 0.66 10.47
N SER A 60 2.84 -0.27 9.54
CA SER A 60 4.20 -0.67 9.18
C SER A 60 5.02 0.46 8.56
N ILE A 61 4.41 1.31 7.74
CA ILE A 61 5.09 2.43 7.07
C ILE A 61 5.70 3.42 8.09
N PRO A 62 4.93 4.05 9.01
CA PRO A 62 5.49 4.95 10.01
C PRO A 62 6.40 4.21 11.00
N PHE A 63 6.15 2.92 11.25
CA PHE A 63 7.03 2.12 12.12
C PHE A 63 8.44 1.98 11.54
N ILE A 64 8.58 1.76 10.22
CA ILE A 64 9.87 1.67 9.52
C ILE A 64 10.48 3.07 9.32
N LEU A 65 9.66 4.08 9.08
CA LEU A 65 10.13 5.44 8.79
C LEU A 65 10.64 6.19 10.04
N THR A 66 10.02 5.98 11.20
CA THR A 66 10.32 6.75 12.43
C THR A 66 11.78 6.61 12.92
N PRO A 67 12.42 5.41 12.91
CA PRO A 67 13.85 5.28 13.19
C PRO A 67 14.73 6.04 12.17
N ALA A 68 14.37 6.03 10.89
CA ALA A 68 15.11 6.73 9.84
C ALA A 68 14.99 8.27 9.94
N LEU A 69 13.99 8.78 10.66
CA LEU A 69 13.83 10.19 10.98
C LEU A 69 14.61 10.62 12.24
N CYS A 70 15.30 9.69 12.89
CA CYS A 70 16.01 9.88 14.17
C CYS A 70 15.07 10.15 15.35
N MET A 71 13.89 9.54 15.33
CA MET A 71 12.97 9.56 16.46
C MET A 71 13.32 8.42 17.43
N ALA A 72 13.33 8.71 18.73
CA ALA A 72 13.56 7.70 19.75
C ALA A 72 12.38 6.72 19.83
N GLU A 73 12.62 5.46 20.24
CA GLU A 73 11.56 4.45 20.29
C GLU A 73 10.46 4.78 21.30
N ASP A 74 10.79 5.54 22.36
CA ASP A 74 9.93 5.98 23.46
C ASP A 74 9.31 7.38 23.24
N ASP A 75 9.57 8.01 22.09
CA ASP A 75 9.09 9.37 21.82
C ASP A 75 7.56 9.39 21.60
N PRO A 76 6.79 10.22 22.34
CA PRO A 76 5.35 10.36 22.12
C PRO A 76 4.99 10.83 20.71
N ALA A 77 5.90 11.49 19.98
CA ALA A 77 5.70 11.90 18.60
C ALA A 77 5.48 10.72 17.65
N ARG A 78 6.03 9.54 17.96
CA ARG A 78 5.86 8.33 17.16
C ARG A 78 4.40 7.90 17.10
N SER A 79 3.76 7.88 18.26
CA SER A 79 2.33 7.55 18.40
C SER A 79 1.44 8.59 17.72
N TYR A 80 1.85 9.87 17.75
CA TYR A 80 1.15 10.93 17.02
C TYR A 80 1.18 10.70 15.50
N ILE A 81 2.33 10.37 14.92
CA ILE A 81 2.45 10.06 13.48
C ILE A 81 1.59 8.83 13.11
N ILE A 82 1.61 7.77 13.91
CA ILE A 82 0.81 6.56 13.65
C ILE A 82 -0.69 6.89 13.70
N SER A 83 -1.15 7.59 14.74
CA SER A 83 -2.56 7.95 14.90
C SER A 83 -3.07 8.86 13.78
N THR A 84 -2.28 9.87 13.40
CA THR A 84 -2.63 10.77 12.29
C THR A 84 -2.67 10.03 10.96
N MET A 85 -1.76 9.08 10.71
CA MET A 85 -1.75 8.30 9.49
C MET A 85 -2.99 7.40 9.36
N ILE A 86 -3.43 6.77 10.46
CA ILE A 86 -4.68 5.99 10.49
C ILE A 86 -5.89 6.91 10.26
N PHE A 87 -5.93 8.06 10.94
CA PHE A 87 -7.03 9.01 10.82
C PHE A 87 -7.17 9.58 9.40
N VAL A 88 -6.06 10.03 8.81
CA VAL A 88 -6.03 10.59 7.45
C VAL A 88 -6.36 9.51 6.42
N THR A 89 -5.87 8.29 6.56
CA THR A 89 -6.24 7.14 5.71
C THR A 89 -7.75 6.91 5.72
N GLY A 90 -8.37 6.92 6.91
CA GLY A 90 -9.82 6.77 7.05
C GLY A 90 -10.59 7.93 6.38
N LEU A 91 -10.15 9.16 6.59
CA LEU A 91 -10.74 10.35 5.99
C LEU A 91 -10.67 10.32 4.45
N VAL A 92 -9.50 9.97 3.91
CA VAL A 92 -9.28 9.89 2.46
C VAL A 92 -10.10 8.76 1.85
N THR A 93 -10.16 7.60 2.51
CA THR A 93 -11.02 6.48 2.08
C THR A 93 -12.50 6.87 2.07
N PHE A 94 -12.95 7.61 3.09
CA PHE A 94 -14.30 8.15 3.15
C PHE A 94 -14.60 9.09 1.98
N PHE A 95 -13.70 10.04 1.67
CA PHE A 95 -13.87 10.93 0.52
C PHE A 95 -13.82 10.18 -0.82
N GLN A 96 -12.92 9.20 -0.95
CA GLN A 96 -12.76 8.40 -2.17
C GLN A 96 -14.00 7.56 -2.48
N THR A 97 -14.64 7.00 -1.44
CA THR A 97 -15.85 6.18 -1.58
C THR A 97 -17.13 7.01 -1.74
N THR A 98 -17.20 8.22 -1.20
CA THR A 98 -18.40 9.09 -1.29
C THR A 98 -18.42 9.97 -2.54
N ILE A 99 -17.32 10.69 -2.83
CA ILE A 99 -17.21 11.69 -3.89
C ILE A 99 -16.38 11.18 -5.08
N GLY A 100 -15.39 10.32 -4.82
CA GLY A 100 -14.44 9.82 -5.81
C GLY A 100 -15.00 8.72 -6.72
N CYS A 101 -14.24 7.64 -6.88
CA CYS A 101 -14.57 6.57 -7.83
C CYS A 101 -15.76 5.69 -7.39
N ARG A 102 -16.38 5.97 -6.24
CA ARG A 102 -17.50 5.18 -5.65
C ARG A 102 -17.25 3.68 -5.56
N LEU A 103 -15.98 3.29 -5.57
CA LEU A 103 -15.54 1.90 -5.49
C LEU A 103 -14.98 1.66 -4.08
N PRO A 104 -15.26 0.50 -3.45
CA PRO A 104 -14.74 0.17 -2.12
C PRO A 104 -13.23 -0.09 -2.16
N LEU A 105 -12.45 0.99 -2.21
CA LEU A 105 -10.99 0.98 -2.23
C LEU A 105 -10.48 1.64 -0.94
N VAL A 106 -9.78 0.86 -0.12
CA VAL A 106 -9.10 1.39 1.07
C VAL A 106 -7.83 2.11 0.62
N GLN A 107 -7.78 3.42 0.85
CA GLN A 107 -6.66 4.25 0.46
C GLN A 107 -5.77 4.51 1.67
N GLY A 108 -4.47 4.24 1.54
CA GLY A 108 -3.48 4.48 2.59
C GLY A 108 -2.12 4.89 2.03
N GLY A 109 -1.11 4.95 2.90
CA GLY A 109 0.27 5.21 2.49
C GLY A 109 0.78 4.14 1.52
N THR A 110 1.57 4.56 0.53
CA THR A 110 2.17 3.63 -0.43
C THR A 110 3.56 3.19 0.01
N ILE A 111 3.77 1.88 0.04
CA ILE A 111 5.05 1.26 0.34
C ILE A 111 6.07 1.58 -0.77
N SER A 112 5.62 1.88 -1.99
CA SER A 112 6.49 2.24 -3.11
C SER A 112 7.27 3.53 -2.90
N PHE A 113 6.78 4.45 -2.06
CA PHE A 113 7.54 5.65 -1.68
C PHE A 113 8.48 5.43 -0.50
N LEU A 114 8.35 4.32 0.22
CA LEU A 114 9.19 4.03 1.38
C LEU A 114 10.65 3.86 0.96
N VAL A 115 10.90 3.10 -0.11
CA VAL A 115 12.24 2.84 -0.66
C VAL A 115 12.98 4.13 -1.05
N PRO A 116 12.43 5.01 -1.91
CA PRO A 116 13.09 6.27 -2.23
C PRO A 116 13.21 7.20 -1.02
N THR A 117 12.25 7.17 -0.08
CA THR A 117 12.35 7.93 1.17
C THR A 117 13.52 7.47 2.03
N LEU A 118 13.70 6.16 2.25
CA LEU A 118 14.84 5.62 2.98
C LEU A 118 16.16 5.94 2.27
N ALA A 119 16.17 5.87 0.94
CA ALA A 119 17.34 6.28 0.16
C ALA A 119 17.71 7.75 0.42
N ILE A 120 16.73 8.67 0.40
CA ILE A 120 16.95 10.10 0.70
C ILE A 120 17.51 10.28 2.12
N LEU A 121 16.95 9.57 3.11
CA LEU A 121 17.38 9.66 4.51
C LEU A 121 18.75 9.04 4.77
N SER A 122 19.22 8.13 3.91
CA SER A 122 20.53 7.51 3.99
C SER A 122 21.69 8.41 3.53
N LEU A 123 21.39 9.56 2.90
CA LEU A 123 22.43 10.48 2.44
C LEU A 123 23.22 11.06 3.63
N PRO A 124 24.51 11.37 3.44
CA PRO A 124 25.38 11.85 4.51
C PRO A 124 24.88 13.15 5.17
N GLN A 125 24.12 13.98 4.43
CA GLN A 125 23.50 15.21 4.94
C GLN A 125 22.35 14.95 5.93
N TRP A 126 21.69 13.79 5.84
CA TRP A 126 20.52 13.44 6.66
C TRP A 126 20.82 12.41 7.76
N LYS A 127 22.06 11.91 7.81
CA LYS A 127 22.52 10.89 8.77
C LYS A 127 22.16 11.28 10.20
N CYS A 128 21.57 10.36 10.95
CA CYS A 128 21.25 10.57 12.34
C CYS A 128 22.52 10.81 13.17
N PRO A 129 22.52 11.81 14.07
CA PRO A 129 23.55 11.92 15.08
C PRO A 129 23.51 10.68 16.00
N PRO A 130 24.64 10.32 16.62
CA PRO A 130 24.71 9.16 17.50
C PRO A 130 23.76 9.32 18.71
N PRO A 131 23.24 8.19 19.24
CA PRO A 131 22.20 8.20 20.27
C PRO A 131 22.65 8.88 21.58
N GLU A 132 23.95 8.91 21.90
CA GLU A 132 24.43 9.63 23.08
C GLU A 132 24.15 11.14 22.97
N ILE A 133 24.45 11.74 21.81
CA ILE A 133 24.22 13.17 21.57
C ILE A 133 22.71 13.46 21.49
N LEU A 134 21.93 12.56 20.89
CA LEU A 134 20.47 12.69 20.79
C LEU A 134 19.75 12.72 22.14
N ASN A 135 20.25 11.97 23.12
CA ASN A 135 19.66 11.90 24.46
C ASN A 135 20.12 13.07 25.35
N GLU A 136 21.28 13.66 25.07
CA GLU A 136 21.80 14.86 25.75
C GLU A 136 21.18 16.16 25.22
N LEU A 137 20.57 16.12 24.03
CA LEU A 137 19.91 17.26 23.40
C LEU A 137 18.61 17.65 24.11
N SER A 138 18.37 18.97 24.21
CA SER A 138 17.09 19.51 24.70
C SER A 138 15.91 18.99 23.87
N SER A 139 14.75 18.79 24.51
CA SER A 139 13.54 18.27 23.87
C SER A 139 13.14 19.03 22.60
N ALA A 140 13.33 20.36 22.59
CA ALA A 140 13.05 21.21 21.43
C ALA A 140 13.99 20.91 20.24
N ASN A 141 15.27 20.71 20.50
CA ASN A 141 16.25 20.45 19.44
C ASN A 141 16.08 19.04 18.87
N ARG A 142 15.71 18.07 19.71
CA ARG A 142 15.33 16.71 19.28
C ARG A 142 14.10 16.73 18.37
N THR A 143 13.10 17.57 18.67
CA THR A 143 11.92 17.70 17.80
C THR A 143 12.22 18.34 16.45
N GLU A 144 13.11 19.33 16.42
CA GLU A 144 13.49 20.02 15.20
C GLU A 144 14.16 19.07 14.19
N ILE A 145 15.04 18.19 14.69
CA ILE A 145 15.79 17.21 13.90
C ILE A 145 14.87 16.33 13.03
N TRP A 146 13.81 15.73 13.60
CA TRP A 146 12.89 14.89 12.82
C TRP A 146 11.87 15.73 12.03
N GLN A 147 11.49 16.91 12.51
CA GLN A 147 10.54 17.79 11.83
C GLN A 147 11.10 18.35 10.51
N ILE A 148 12.38 18.72 10.46
CA ILE A 148 13.02 19.19 9.23
C ILE A 148 12.98 18.09 8.16
N ARG A 149 13.32 16.85 8.53
CA ARG A 149 13.25 15.69 7.62
C ARG A 149 11.83 15.41 7.15
N MET A 150 10.85 15.44 8.06
CA MET A 150 9.44 15.27 7.71
C MET A 150 8.95 16.35 6.74
N ARG A 151 9.41 17.60 6.89
CA ARG A 151 9.05 18.70 6.00
C ARG A 151 9.62 18.51 4.59
N GLU A 152 10.85 18.04 4.49
CA GLU A 152 11.48 17.71 3.20
C GLU A 152 10.74 16.57 2.48
N LEU A 153 10.45 15.48 3.21
CA LEU A 153 9.70 14.34 2.66
C LEU A 153 8.29 14.73 2.22
N SER A 154 7.58 15.50 3.04
CA SER A 154 6.22 15.96 2.73
C SER A 154 6.22 16.91 1.53
N GLY A 155 7.24 17.78 1.40
CA GLY A 155 7.43 18.64 0.25
C GLY A 155 7.69 17.86 -1.04
N ALA A 156 8.58 16.86 -0.99
CA ALA A 156 8.87 15.99 -2.13
C ALA A 156 7.63 15.21 -2.59
N ILE A 157 6.88 14.62 -1.65
CA ILE A 157 5.64 13.90 -1.95
C ILE A 157 4.57 14.84 -2.51
N ALA A 158 4.44 16.05 -1.98
CA ALA A 158 3.49 17.05 -2.49
C ALA A 158 3.80 17.41 -3.95
N VAL A 159 5.06 17.70 -4.29
CA VAL A 159 5.48 18.00 -5.67
C VAL A 159 5.26 16.79 -6.60
N SER A 160 5.60 15.58 -6.13
CA SER A 160 5.36 14.34 -6.87
C SER A 160 3.86 14.14 -7.16
N SER A 161 3.00 14.40 -6.17
CA SER A 161 1.56 14.27 -6.32
C SER A 161 0.99 15.28 -7.32
N LEU A 162 1.46 16.52 -7.33
CA LEU A 162 1.04 17.53 -8.28
C LEU A 162 1.44 17.15 -9.71
N PHE A 163 2.67 16.66 -9.88
CA PHE A 163 3.13 16.14 -11.16
C PHE A 163 2.25 14.97 -11.64
N GLN A 164 1.93 14.03 -10.74
CA GLN A 164 1.09 12.88 -11.07
C GLN A 164 -0.34 13.29 -11.46
N VAL A 165 -0.91 14.31 -10.81
CA VAL A 165 -2.21 14.87 -11.18
C VAL A 165 -2.16 15.51 -12.57
N ILE A 166 -1.14 16.31 -12.89
CA ILE A 166 -0.97 16.93 -14.21
C ILE A 166 -0.84 15.87 -15.31
N VAL A 167 -0.01 14.85 -15.10
CA VAL A 167 0.17 13.74 -16.04
C VAL A 167 -1.11 12.90 -16.18
N GLY A 168 -1.85 12.72 -15.08
CA GLY A 168 -3.14 12.04 -15.06
C GLY A 168 -4.20 12.76 -15.90
N PHE A 169 -4.37 14.06 -15.69
CA PHE A 169 -5.28 14.90 -16.49
C PHE A 169 -4.83 15.01 -17.96
N GLY A 170 -3.52 14.95 -18.22
CA GLY A 170 -2.96 14.97 -19.57
C GLY A 170 -3.22 13.69 -20.39
N GLY A 171 -3.85 12.65 -19.83
CA GLY A 171 -4.18 11.41 -20.55
C GLY A 171 -2.99 10.52 -20.91
N ILE A 172 -1.76 10.93 -20.59
CA ILE A 172 -0.52 10.20 -20.84
C ILE A 172 -0.53 8.85 -20.13
N ILE A 173 -1.16 8.78 -18.95
CA ILE A 173 -1.29 7.53 -18.19
C ILE A 173 -2.03 6.45 -19.00
N GLY A 174 -3.05 6.82 -19.77
CA GLY A 174 -3.80 5.89 -20.61
C GLY A 174 -2.96 5.32 -21.76
N TYR A 175 -2.08 6.14 -22.34
CA TYR A 175 -1.11 5.68 -23.35
C TYR A 175 -0.04 4.78 -22.72
N LEU A 176 0.47 5.14 -21.56
CA LEU A 176 1.51 4.39 -20.85
C LEU A 176 1.02 3.02 -20.37
N LEU A 177 -0.24 2.90 -19.97
CA LEU A 177 -0.87 1.63 -19.59
C LEU A 177 -0.91 0.61 -20.74
N LYS A 178 -0.75 1.03 -22.01
CA LYS A 178 -0.59 0.11 -23.15
C LYS A 178 0.79 -0.55 -23.18
N PHE A 179 1.80 0.08 -22.59
CA PHE A 179 3.17 -0.42 -22.53
C PHE A 179 3.48 -1.16 -21.22
N ILE A 180 2.85 -0.75 -20.12
CA ILE A 180 3.00 -1.40 -18.82
C ILE A 180 2.23 -2.73 -18.85
N THR A 181 2.97 -3.82 -19.01
CA THR A 181 2.43 -5.18 -18.92
C THR A 181 2.63 -5.75 -17.52
N PRO A 182 1.82 -6.72 -17.07
CA PRO A 182 2.04 -7.41 -15.79
C PRO A 182 3.47 -7.98 -15.65
N LEU A 183 4.10 -8.31 -16.78
CA LEU A 183 5.48 -8.79 -16.86
C LEU A 183 6.51 -7.80 -16.29
N THR A 184 6.25 -6.48 -16.36
CA THR A 184 7.16 -5.46 -15.81
C THR A 184 6.73 -5.01 -14.41
N ILE A 185 5.44 -5.05 -14.07
CA ILE A 185 4.96 -4.66 -12.74
C ILE A 185 5.42 -5.64 -11.67
N VAL A 186 5.28 -6.94 -11.91
CA VAL A 186 5.64 -7.99 -10.94
C VAL A 186 7.09 -7.87 -10.45
N PRO A 187 8.11 -7.82 -11.32
CA PRO A 187 9.49 -7.71 -10.85
C PRO A 187 9.75 -6.40 -10.10
N THR A 188 9.14 -5.28 -10.51
CA THR A 188 9.29 -4.01 -9.79
C THR A 188 8.69 -4.06 -8.38
N VAL A 189 7.48 -4.61 -8.23
CA VAL A 189 6.83 -4.75 -6.92
C VAL A 189 7.59 -5.73 -6.04
N SER A 190 8.09 -6.84 -6.59
CA SER A 190 8.94 -7.79 -5.88
C SER A 190 10.23 -7.13 -5.39
N LEU A 191 10.87 -6.29 -6.20
CA LEU A 191 12.08 -5.58 -5.81
C LEU A 191 11.83 -4.60 -4.65
N VAL A 192 10.71 -3.87 -4.68
CA VAL A 192 10.27 -3.02 -3.57
C VAL A 192 10.09 -3.86 -2.30
N GLY A 193 9.42 -5.01 -2.40
CA GLY A 193 9.24 -5.92 -1.26
C GLY A 193 10.56 -6.43 -0.67
N ILE A 194 11.50 -6.84 -1.53
CA ILE A 194 12.83 -7.33 -1.12
C ILE A 194 13.61 -6.23 -0.39
N SER A 195 13.56 -4.99 -0.87
CA SER A 195 14.29 -3.88 -0.23
C SER A 195 13.80 -3.53 1.19
N LEU A 196 12.59 -3.95 1.54
CA LEU A 196 11.99 -3.73 2.86
C LEU A 196 12.08 -4.95 3.77
N PHE A 197 12.54 -6.08 3.23
CA PHE A 197 12.61 -7.34 3.94
C PHE A 197 13.54 -7.26 5.15
N GLU A 198 14.68 -6.56 5.05
CA GLU A 198 15.63 -6.41 6.15
C GLU A 198 14.98 -5.73 7.37
N ASN A 199 14.36 -4.56 7.18
CA ASN A 199 13.66 -3.86 8.26
C ASN A 199 12.50 -4.67 8.85
N ALA A 200 11.77 -5.41 8.00
CA ALA A 200 10.68 -6.25 8.45
C ALA A 200 11.17 -7.48 9.22
N ALA A 201 12.27 -8.10 8.78
CA ALA A 201 12.89 -9.25 9.42
C ALA A 201 13.46 -8.88 10.79
N ASP A 202 14.13 -7.73 10.89
CA ASP A 202 14.62 -7.20 12.17
C ASP A 202 13.46 -6.99 13.16
N ALA A 203 12.36 -6.38 12.71
CA ALA A 203 11.18 -6.19 13.54
C ALA A 203 10.53 -7.52 13.96
N ALA A 204 10.45 -8.50 13.05
CA ALA A 204 9.89 -9.83 13.34
C ALA A 204 10.78 -10.63 14.30
N SER A 205 12.10 -10.48 14.22
CA SER A 205 13.08 -11.19 15.06
C SER A 205 12.92 -10.84 16.55
N LYS A 206 12.50 -9.61 16.86
CA LYS A 206 12.22 -9.17 18.25
C LYS A 206 11.15 -10.06 18.92
N HIS A 207 10.22 -10.60 18.14
CA HIS A 207 9.11 -11.44 18.59
C HIS A 207 8.92 -12.68 17.70
N TRP A 208 10.00 -13.42 17.48
CA TRP A 208 10.03 -14.54 16.54
C TRP A 208 8.94 -15.61 16.76
N GLY A 209 8.54 -15.87 18.01
CA GLY A 209 7.52 -16.87 18.34
C GLY A 209 6.12 -16.49 17.84
N ILE A 210 5.77 -15.20 17.95
CA ILE A 210 4.48 -14.68 17.45
C ILE A 210 4.49 -14.68 15.93
N ALA A 211 5.61 -14.27 15.31
CA ALA A 211 5.78 -14.26 13.86
C ALA A 211 5.70 -15.67 13.25
N ALA A 212 6.37 -16.67 13.85
CA ALA A 212 6.28 -18.05 13.40
C ALA A 212 4.86 -18.63 13.57
N GLY A 213 4.18 -18.27 14.67
CA GLY A 213 2.80 -18.68 14.92
C GLY A 213 1.81 -18.15 13.89
N THR A 214 1.93 -16.87 13.48
CA THR A 214 1.05 -16.29 12.45
C THR A 214 1.30 -16.91 11.07
N ILE A 215 2.56 -17.17 10.71
CA ILE A 215 2.91 -17.86 9.46
C ILE A 215 2.32 -19.26 9.44
N LEU A 216 2.49 -20.04 10.51
CA LEU A 216 1.95 -21.40 10.62
C LEU A 216 0.42 -21.39 10.47
N MET A 217 -0.27 -20.50 11.18
CA MET A 217 -1.72 -20.38 11.05
C MET A 217 -2.14 -20.05 9.61
N LEU A 218 -1.47 -19.09 8.98
CA LEU A 218 -1.78 -18.71 7.60
C LEU A 218 -1.57 -19.89 6.63
N THR A 219 -0.48 -20.65 6.79
CA THR A 219 -0.20 -21.83 5.96
C THR A 219 -1.23 -22.92 6.17
N LEU A 220 -1.64 -23.20 7.42
CA LEU A 220 -2.66 -24.20 7.73
C LEU A 220 -4.04 -23.83 7.14
N TYR A 221 -4.46 -22.58 7.29
CA TYR A 221 -5.72 -22.11 6.70
C TYR A 221 -5.68 -22.12 5.17
N SER A 222 -4.56 -21.72 4.58
CA SER A 222 -4.36 -21.76 3.13
C SER A 222 -4.45 -23.20 2.59
N LEU A 223 -3.79 -24.15 3.27
CA LEU A 223 -3.79 -25.56 2.87
C LEU A 223 -5.17 -26.23 2.97
N ASN A 224 -6.00 -25.83 3.94
CA ASN A 224 -7.35 -26.36 4.11
C ASN A 224 -8.40 -25.73 3.17
N THR A 225 -8.07 -24.61 2.53
CA THR A 225 -9.01 -23.85 1.66
C THR A 225 -8.77 -24.10 0.17
N CYS A 226 -7.61 -24.66 -0.21
CA CYS A 226 -7.34 -25.17 -1.56
C CYS A 226 -7.82 -26.62 -1.73
#